data_AF-A0A6J4N8D5-F1
#
_entry.id   AF-A0A6J4N8D5-F1
#
_cell.length_a   1.000
_cell.length_b   1.000
_cell.length_c   1.000
_cell.angle_alpha   90.00
_cell.angle_beta   90.00
_cell.angle_gamma   90.00
#
_symmetry.space_group_name_H-M   'P 1'
#
loop_
_entity.id
_entity.type
_entity.pdbx_description
1 polymer ?
#
loop_
_entity_poly.entity_id
_entity_poly.type
_entity_poly.pdbx_seq_one_letter_code
_entity_poly.pdbx_strand_id
1 'polypeptide(L)'
;MRLPWRRAPRPMSCHEVAAVLQAFLDDETDDVAARRVAHHLHDCVRCGMEAATYERIKHSVGRDRRPLDPSAVARLRRFGEQLAASGPGTPFQEPAP
;
A
#
# COMPACT_ATOMS: atom_id res chain seq x y z
N MET A 1 -21.29 -41.66 -6.82
CA MET A 1 -21.52 -40.20 -6.73
C MET A 1 -20.27 -39.48 -7.25
N ARG A 2 -20.37 -38.71 -8.34
CA ARG A 2 -19.25 -37.97 -8.92
C ARG A 2 -19.22 -36.56 -8.31
N LEU A 3 -18.17 -36.22 -7.57
CA LEU A 3 -17.99 -34.87 -7.04
C LEU A 3 -17.73 -33.89 -8.19
N PRO A 4 -18.42 -32.73 -8.25
CA PRO A 4 -18.24 -31.76 -9.32
C PRO A 4 -16.86 -31.12 -9.17
N TRP A 5 -15.99 -31.43 -10.12
CA TRP A 5 -14.66 -30.88 -10.31
C TRP A 5 -14.67 -29.36 -10.14
N ARG A 6 -14.25 -28.85 -8.97
CA ARG A 6 -13.94 -27.44 -8.82
C ARG A 6 -12.75 -27.17 -9.74
N ARG A 7 -13.01 -26.46 -10.85
CA ARG A 7 -11.96 -26.05 -11.79
C ARG A 7 -10.94 -25.22 -11.01
N ALA A 8 -9.68 -25.64 -11.04
CA ALA A 8 -8.61 -24.85 -10.42
C ALA A 8 -8.62 -23.43 -11.04
N PRO A 9 -8.40 -22.38 -10.24
CA PRO A 9 -8.32 -21.02 -10.75
C PRO A 9 -7.23 -20.92 -11.82
N ARG A 10 -7.50 -20.17 -12.91
CA ARG A 10 -6.48 -19.96 -13.95
C ARG A 10 -5.29 -19.19 -13.36
N PRO A 11 -4.04 -19.59 -13.66
CA PRO A 11 -2.86 -18.80 -13.30
C PRO A 11 -2.95 -17.40 -13.91
N MET A 12 -2.41 -16.40 -13.21
CA MET A 12 -2.36 -15.02 -13.72
C MET A 12 -1.39 -14.93 -14.90
N SER A 13 -1.75 -14.14 -15.90
CA SER A 13 -0.84 -13.72 -16.96
C SER A 13 0.07 -12.59 -16.49
N CYS A 14 1.20 -12.38 -17.16
CA CYS A 14 2.08 -11.23 -16.86
C CYS A 14 1.34 -9.89 -16.97
N HIS A 15 0.37 -9.76 -17.88
CA HIS A 15 -0.43 -8.55 -18.03
C HIS A 15 -1.35 -8.32 -16.82
N GLU A 16 -2.01 -9.37 -16.33
CA GLU A 16 -2.84 -9.27 -15.12
C GLU A 16 -1.99 -8.94 -13.89
N VAL A 17 -0.77 -9.47 -13.78
CA VAL A 17 0.16 -9.11 -12.71
C VAL A 17 0.63 -7.67 -12.84
N ALA A 18 1.05 -7.23 -14.03
CA ALA A 18 1.49 -5.86 -14.26
C ALA A 18 0.42 -4.82 -13.86
N ALA A 19 -0.86 -5.14 -14.09
CA ALA A 19 -1.98 -4.27 -13.73
C ALA A 19 -2.16 -4.09 -12.21
N VAL A 20 -1.74 -5.05 -11.39
CA VAL A 20 -1.94 -5.01 -9.92
C VAL A 20 -0.63 -4.97 -9.12
N LEU A 21 0.53 -4.98 -9.79
CA LEU A 21 1.83 -5.15 -9.14
C LEU A 21 2.11 -4.05 -8.11
N GLN A 22 1.83 -2.78 -8.43
CA GLN A 22 2.08 -1.68 -7.49
C GLN A 22 1.18 -1.78 -6.25
N ALA A 23 -0.13 -2.02 -6.44
CA ALA A 23 -1.06 -2.23 -5.33
C ALA A 23 -0.63 -3.42 -4.45
N PHE A 24 -0.12 -4.50 -5.05
CA PHE A 24 0.45 -5.63 -4.31
C PHE A 24 1.67 -5.22 -3.48
N LEU A 25 2.61 -4.47 -4.07
CA LEU A 25 3.82 -4.00 -3.38
C LEU A 25 3.52 -2.96 -2.28
N ASP A 26 2.36 -2.32 -2.34
CA ASP A 26 1.87 -1.34 -1.37
C ASP A 26 0.90 -1.92 -0.34
N ASP A 27 0.69 -3.25 -0.33
CA ASP A 27 -0.21 -3.96 0.59
C ASP A 27 -1.70 -3.56 0.43
N GLU A 28 -2.07 -3.11 -0.77
CA GLU A 28 -3.42 -2.63 -1.13
C GLU A 28 -4.25 -3.68 -1.90
N THR A 29 -3.73 -4.90 -2.07
CA THR A 29 -4.46 -6.01 -2.70
C THR A 29 -5.12 -6.91 -1.66
N ASP A 30 -6.30 -7.46 -1.97
CA ASP A 30 -6.90 -8.50 -1.13
C ASP A 30 -6.05 -9.78 -1.07
N ASP A 31 -6.27 -10.60 -0.03
CA ASP A 31 -5.50 -11.83 0.23
C ASP A 31 -5.51 -12.83 -0.94
N VAL A 32 -6.59 -12.86 -1.73
CA VAL A 32 -6.71 -13.78 -2.87
C VAL A 32 -5.83 -13.29 -4.01
N ALA A 33 -5.89 -12.01 -4.33
CA ALA A 33 -5.05 -11.36 -5.32
C ALA A 33 -3.57 -11.45 -4.91
N ALA A 34 -3.24 -11.14 -3.66
CA ALA A 34 -1.89 -11.18 -3.13
C ALA A 34 -1.23 -12.55 -3.30
N ARG A 35 -1.93 -13.64 -2.94
CA ARG A 35 -1.40 -15.01 -3.13
C ARG A 35 -1.17 -15.35 -4.60
N ARG A 36 -2.07 -14.92 -5.50
CA ARG A 36 -1.94 -15.22 -6.94
C ARG A 36 -0.79 -14.44 -7.57
N VAL A 37 -0.60 -13.18 -7.18
CA VAL A 37 0.55 -12.37 -7.59
C VAL A 37 1.85 -13.00 -7.08
N ALA A 38 1.93 -13.32 -5.79
CA ALA A 38 3.11 -13.96 -5.20
C ALA A 38 3.50 -15.26 -5.91
N HIS A 39 2.52 -16.11 -6.25
CA HIS A 39 2.76 -17.32 -7.02
C HIS A 39 3.34 -17.02 -8.42
N HIS A 40 2.78 -16.04 -9.14
CA HIS A 40 3.31 -15.66 -10.45
C HIS A 40 4.71 -15.05 -10.37
N LEU A 41 5.01 -14.23 -9.36
CA LEU A 41 6.34 -13.64 -9.17
C LEU A 41 7.41 -14.71 -8.89
N HIS A 42 7.01 -15.80 -8.22
CA HIS A 42 7.88 -16.95 -8.00
C HIS A 42 8.18 -17.70 -9.32
N ASP A 43 7.17 -17.91 -10.15
CA ASP A 43 7.29 -18.73 -11.36
C ASP A 43 7.83 -17.95 -12.58
N CYS A 44 7.62 -16.64 -12.63
CA CYS A 44 8.00 -15.79 -13.76
C CYS A 44 9.19 -14.88 -13.42
N VAL A 45 10.38 -15.26 -13.89
CA VAL A 45 11.63 -14.49 -13.70
C VAL A 45 11.49 -13.03 -14.12
N ARG A 46 10.80 -12.74 -15.24
CA ARG A 46 10.62 -11.36 -15.72
C ARG A 46 9.84 -10.52 -14.72
N CYS A 47 8.69 -11.00 -14.26
CA CYS A 47 7.85 -10.28 -13.32
C CYS A 47 8.50 -10.21 -11.93
N GLY A 48 9.20 -11.26 -11.50
CA GLY A 48 9.99 -11.23 -10.26
C GLY A 48 11.09 -10.16 -10.28
N MET A 49 11.82 -10.01 -11.38
CA MET A 49 12.84 -8.94 -11.53
C MET A 49 12.23 -7.54 -11.55
N GLU A 50 11.06 -7.39 -12.16
CA GLU A 50 10.31 -6.14 -12.16
C GLU A 50 9.87 -5.76 -10.74
N ALA A 51 9.27 -6.70 -9.99
CA ALA A 51 8.93 -6.53 -8.58
C ALA A 51 10.14 -6.11 -7.73
N ALA A 52 11.26 -6.84 -7.84
CA ALA A 52 12.49 -6.53 -7.13
C ALA A 52 13.08 -5.14 -7.50
N THR A 53 12.83 -4.67 -8.72
CA THR A 53 13.25 -3.32 -9.14
C THR A 53 12.38 -2.26 -8.47
N TYR A 54 11.07 -2.44 -8.45
CA TYR A 54 10.16 -1.54 -7.74
C TYR A 54 10.42 -1.50 -6.24
N GLU A 55 10.67 -2.65 -5.60
CA GLU A 55 11.04 -2.72 -4.17
C GLU A 55 12.32 -1.92 -3.90
N ARG A 56 13.36 -2.06 -4.73
CA ARG A 56 14.60 -1.28 -4.59
C ARG A 56 14.35 0.22 -4.73
N ILE A 57 13.49 0.64 -5.66
CA ILE A 57 13.10 2.05 -5.80
C ILE A 57 12.38 2.53 -4.54
N LYS A 58 11.37 1.78 -4.06
CA LYS A 58 10.62 2.09 -2.83
C LYS A 58 11.53 2.20 -1.61
N HIS A 59 12.48 1.27 -1.46
CA HIS A 59 13.49 1.34 -0.42
C HIS A 59 14.41 2.55 -0.58
N SER A 60 14.85 2.86 -1.80
CA SER A 60 15.73 4.02 -2.02
C SER A 60 15.03 5.32 -1.65
N VAL A 61 13.79 5.52 -2.10
CA VAL A 61 12.97 6.69 -1.74
C VAL A 61 12.67 6.72 -0.24
N GLY A 62 12.43 5.57 0.37
CA GLY A 62 12.17 5.45 1.81
C GLY A 62 13.38 5.78 2.69
N ARG A 63 14.61 5.57 2.22
CA ARG A 63 15.85 5.90 2.96
C ARG A 63 16.05 7.40 3.13
N ASP A 64 15.59 8.21 2.17
CA ASP A 64 15.69 9.67 2.22
C ASP A 64 14.61 10.31 3.11
N ARG A 65 13.90 9.50 3.92
CA ARG A 65 12.99 10.01 4.94
C ARG A 65 13.79 10.75 6.02
N ARG A 66 13.87 12.07 5.84
CA ARG A 66 14.32 13.00 6.88
C ARG A 66 13.53 12.70 8.17
N PRO A 67 14.19 12.66 9.34
CA PRO A 67 13.49 12.52 10.61
C PRO A 67 12.38 13.56 10.70
N LEU A 68 11.19 13.12 11.12
CA LEU A 68 10.08 14.03 11.36
C LEU A 68 10.47 15.00 12.47
N ASP A 69 10.27 16.29 12.24
CA ASP A 69 10.46 17.32 13.26
C ASP A 69 9.49 17.05 14.42
N PRO A 70 9.99 16.76 15.64
CA PRO A 70 9.13 16.51 16.80
C PRO A 70 8.17 17.67 17.11
N SER A 71 8.57 18.90 16.79
CA SER A 71 7.73 20.09 16.96
C SER A 71 6.54 20.07 16.01
N ALA A 72 6.73 19.61 14.77
CA ALA A 72 5.66 19.46 13.80
C ALA A 72 4.66 18.39 14.24
N VAL A 73 5.15 17.26 14.76
CA VAL A 73 4.29 16.20 15.32
C VAL A 73 3.48 16.73 16.51
N ALA A 74 4.09 17.49 17.42
CA ALA A 74 3.40 18.08 18.55
C ALA A 74 2.31 19.08 18.11
N ARG A 75 2.59 19.92 17.11
CA ARG A 75 1.58 20.83 16.52
C ARG A 75 0.41 20.07 15.91
N LEU A 76 0.68 19.01 15.14
CA LEU A 76 -0.37 18.19 14.52
C LEU A 76 -1.26 17.49 15.56
N ARG A 77 -0.67 16.97 16.66
CA ARG A 77 -1.43 16.36 17.76
C ARG A 77 -2.35 17.36 18.44
N ARG A 78 -1.81 18.52 18.83
CA ARG A 78 -2.58 19.61 19.44
C ARG A 78 -3.72 20.06 18.53
N PHE A 79 -3.48 20.14 17.23
CA PHE A 79 -4.52 20.49 16.27
C PHE A 79 -5.62 19.41 16.19
N GLY A 80 -5.27 18.13 16.16
CA GLY A 80 -6.24 17.04 16.20
C GLY A 80 -7.10 17.04 17.48
N GLU A 81 -6.49 17.34 18.63
CA GLU A 81 -7.20 17.50 19.90
C GLU A 81 -8.19 18.67 19.85
N GLN A 82 -7.80 19.80 19.25
CA GLN A 82 -8.69 20.94 19.04
C GLN A 82 -9.86 20.57 18.13
N LEU A 83 -9.63 19.90 17.00
CA LEU A 83 -10.69 19.43 16.11
C LEU A 83 -11.66 18.45 16.79
N ALA A 84 -11.17 17.59 17.68
CA ALA A 84 -12.02 16.65 18.42
C ALA A 84 -12.84 17.35 19.52
N ALA A 85 -12.27 18.37 20.16
CA ALA A 85 -12.94 19.16 21.21
C ALA A 85 -13.94 20.17 20.64
N SER A 86 -13.61 20.76 19.50
CA SER A 86 -14.45 21.62 18.67
C SER A 86 -15.38 20.74 17.84
N GLY A 87 -16.50 20.29 18.43
CA GLY A 87 -17.51 19.49 17.72
C GLY A 87 -17.89 20.05 16.34
N PRO A 88 -18.48 19.24 15.44
CA PRO A 88 -18.73 19.63 14.06
C PRO A 88 -19.56 20.93 13.99
N GLY A 89 -18.92 22.04 13.60
CA GLY A 89 -19.56 23.36 13.50
C GLY A 89 -18.71 24.57 13.91
N THR A 90 -17.59 24.38 14.61
CA THR A 90 -16.71 25.50 14.99
C THR A 90 -15.74 25.86 13.86
N PRO A 91 -15.71 27.12 13.36
CA PRO A 91 -14.80 27.53 12.27
C PRO A 91 -13.33 27.38 12.68
N PHE A 92 -12.50 26.91 11.75
CA PHE A 92 -11.04 26.93 11.92
C PHE A 92 -10.55 28.39 12.00
N GLN A 93 -9.97 28.76 13.14
CA GLN A 93 -9.24 30.02 13.30
C GLN A 93 -7.74 29.75 13.18
N GLU A 94 -7.13 30.32 12.15
CA GLU A 94 -5.69 30.25 11.91
C GLU A 94 -4.94 30.88 13.10
N PRO A 95 -3.96 30.17 13.71
CA PRO A 95 -3.19 30.74 14.81
C PRO A 95 -2.29 31.88 14.29
N ALA A 96 -2.29 33.00 15.02
CA ALA A 96 -1.46 34.17 14.74
C ALA A 96 0.06 33.83 14.78
N PRO A 97 0.90 34.57 14.03
CA PRO A 97 2.34 34.29 13.86
C PRO A 97 3.15 34.30 15.16
#